data_AF-A0A7C6HL49-F1
#
_entry.id   AF-A0A7C6HL49-F1
#
_cell.length_a   1.000
_cell.length_b   1.000
_cell.length_c   1.000
_cell.angle_alpha   90.00
_cell.angle_beta   90.00
_cell.angle_gamma   90.00
#
_symmetry.space_group_name_H-M   'P 1'
#
loop_
_entity.id
_entity.type
_entity.pdbx_description
1 polymer ?
#
loop_
_entity_poly.entity_id
_entity_poly.type
_entity_poly.pdbx_seq_one_letter_code
_entity_poly.pdbx_strand_id
1 'polypeptide(L)' 'MINARYWGKAMIYYRQCIHTKLIFRRTENGPEEYSAKNREWIMTGEAIEAFHDSSNYRSISEEEAKKAIERQNKAYENNK' A
#
# COMPACT_ATOMS: atom_id res chain seq x y z
N MET A 1 25.54 -3.49 30.25
CA MET A 1 24.95 -2.40 29.44
C MET A 1 24.01 -3.05 28.44
N ILE A 2 22.70 -2.85 28.60
CA ILE A 2 21.67 -3.55 27.81
C ILE A 2 21.58 -2.87 26.45
N ASN A 3 21.83 -3.64 25.38
CA ASN A 3 21.69 -3.25 23.99
C ASN A 3 20.36 -2.53 23.76
N ALA A 4 20.42 -1.28 23.33
CA ALA A 4 19.28 -0.59 22.75
C ALA A 4 18.88 -1.34 21.47
N ARG A 5 17.94 -2.30 21.59
CA ARG A 5 17.19 -2.80 20.44
C ARG A 5 16.51 -1.58 19.84
N TYR A 6 17.07 -1.06 18.75
CA TYR A 6 16.29 -0.32 17.78
C TYR A 6 15.22 -1.28 17.29
N TRP A 7 14.05 -1.26 17.93
CA TRP A 7 12.80 -1.65 17.29
C TRP A 7 12.55 -0.59 16.22
N GLY A 8 13.34 -0.65 15.14
CA GLY A 8 13.14 0.19 13.97
C GLY A 8 11.70 -0.05 13.55
N LYS A 9 10.90 1.02 13.51
CA LYS A 9 9.55 0.97 12.93
C LYS A 9 9.65 0.17 11.64
N ALA A 10 8.86 -0.90 11.51
CA ALA A 10 8.77 -1.64 10.26
C ALA A 10 8.59 -0.63 9.13
N MET A 11 9.58 -0.52 8.23
CA MET A 11 9.60 0.52 7.21
C MET A 11 8.60 0.12 6.13
N ILE A 12 7.40 0.70 6.20
CA ILE A 12 6.35 0.44 5.22
C ILE A 12 6.60 1.34 4.01
N TYR A 13 6.69 0.73 2.84
CA TYR A 13 6.80 1.46 1.57
C TYR A 13 5.47 1.45 0.87
N TYR A 14 5.07 2.57 0.28
CA TYR A 14 3.82 2.69 -0.45
C TYR A 14 4.07 2.97 -1.93
N ARG A 15 3.27 2.32 -2.77
CA ARG A 15 3.23 2.55 -4.21
C ARG A 15 1.79 2.68 -4.68
N GLN A 16 1.61 3.40 -5.76
CA GLN A 16 0.31 3.54 -6.42
C GLN A 16 0.46 3.23 -7.90
N CYS A 17 -0.46 2.41 -8.43
CA CYS A 17 -0.58 2.25 -9.88
C CYS A 17 -1.06 3.54 -10.52
N ILE A 18 -0.36 4.01 -11.55
CA ILE A 18 -0.66 5.27 -12.23
C ILE A 18 -2.01 5.18 -12.96
N HIS A 19 -2.34 4.01 -13.52
CA HIS A 19 -3.55 3.78 -14.32
C HIS A 19 -4.78 3.47 -13.45
N THR A 20 -4.71 2.42 -12.64
CA THR A 20 -5.86 1.93 -11.85
C THR A 20 -6.06 2.68 -10.54
N LYS A 21 -5.08 3.49 -10.13
CA LYS A 21 -5.04 4.18 -8.83
C LYS A 21 -5.06 3.26 -7.61
N LEU A 22 -4.90 1.94 -7.80
CA LEU A 22 -4.73 0.96 -6.73
C LEU A 22 -3.53 1.29 -5.85
N ILE A 23 -3.68 1.01 -4.56
CA ILE A 23 -2.68 1.32 -3.54
C ILE A 23 -2.05 0.02 -3.07
N PHE A 24 -0.73 0.01 -3.08
CA PHE A 24 0.09 -1.09 -2.65
C PHE A 24 0.98 -0.63 -1.49
N ARG A 25 1.23 -1.53 -0.56
CA ARG A 25 2.24 -1.35 0.47
C ARG A 25 3.18 -2.54 0.48
N ARG A 26 4.40 -2.35 0.98
CA ARG A 26 5.32 -3.43 1.31
C ARG A 26 5.66 -3.36 2.78
N THR A 27 5.34 -4.43 3.49
CA THR A 27 5.71 -4.63 4.89
C THR A 27 6.82 -5.68 4.98
N GLU A 28 7.23 -6.03 6.20
CA GLU A 28 8.15 -7.14 6.45
C GLU A 28 7.62 -8.49 5.95
N ASN A 29 6.29 -8.64 5.91
CA ASN A 29 5.61 -9.87 5.47
C ASN A 29 5.47 -9.95 3.94
N GLY A 30 5.75 -8.86 3.23
CA GLY A 30 5.70 -8.80 1.77
C GLY A 30 4.82 -7.69 1.21
N PRO A 31 4.65 -7.68 -0.13
CA PRO A 31 3.77 -6.74 -0.82
C PRO A 31 2.30 -7.07 -0.64
N GLU A 32 1.49 -6.04 -0.39
CA GLU A 32 0.04 -6.14 -0.20
C GLU A 32 -0.66 -5.02 -0.99
N GLU A 33 -1.87 -5.31 -1.46
CA GLU A 33 -2.79 -4.39 -2.12
C GLU A 33 -3.94 -4.03 -1.19
N TYR A 34 -4.38 -2.78 -1.21
CA TYR A 34 -5.55 -2.36 -0.45
C TYR A 34 -6.86 -2.70 -1.17
N SER A 35 -7.70 -3.51 -0.54
CA SER A 35 -9.05 -3.83 -1.00
C SER A 35 -10.07 -2.89 -0.35
N ALA A 36 -10.63 -1.94 -1.11
CA ALA A 36 -11.69 -1.05 -0.62
C ALA A 36 -12.99 -1.79 -0.27
N LYS A 37 -13.26 -2.91 -0.95
CA LYS A 37 -14.43 -3.77 -0.72
C LYS A 37 -14.46 -4.33 0.70
N ASN A 38 -13.31 -4.84 1.17
CA ASN A 38 -13.20 -5.48 2.48
C ASN A 38 -12.50 -4.60 3.52
N ARG A 39 -11.99 -3.43 3.12
CA ARG A 39 -11.20 -2.49 3.93
C ARG A 39 -9.97 -3.14 4.57
N GLU A 40 -9.29 -3.97 3.80
CA GLU A 40 -8.16 -4.77 4.27
C GLU A 40 -7.01 -4.78 3.26
N TRP A 41 -5.84 -5.19 3.72
CA TRP A 41 -4.65 -5.38 2.88
C TRP A 41 -4.52 -6.86 2.55
N ILE A 42 -4.42 -7.17 1.26
CA ILE A 42 -4.37 -8.54 0.73
C ILE A 42 -3.10 -8.74 -0.09
N MET A 43 -2.47 -9.90 0.05
CA MET A 43 -1.36 -10.29 -0.84
C MET A 43 -1.93 -10.68 -2.19
N THR A 44 -1.54 -9.98 -3.24
CA THR A 44 -1.96 -10.25 -4.63
C THR A 44 -0.74 -10.34 -5.55
N GLY A 45 -0.90 -10.98 -6.72
CA GLY A 45 0.14 -10.98 -7.75
C GLY A 45 0.50 -9.56 -8.18
N GLU A 46 -0.49 -8.69 -8.35
CA GLU A 46 -0.31 -7.28 -8.69
C GLU A 46 0.48 -6.51 -7.61
N ALA A 47 0.32 -6.85 -6.33
CA ALA A 47 1.13 -6.28 -5.26
C ALA A 47 2.60 -6.67 -5.40
N ILE A 48 2.90 -7.91 -5.80
CA ILE A 48 4.28 -8.35 -6.05
C ILE A 48 4.87 -7.56 -7.23
N GLU A 49 4.13 -7.48 -8.33
CA GLU A 49 4.54 -6.72 -9.53
C GLU A 49 4.77 -5.24 -9.21
N ALA A 50 3.92 -4.64 -8.38
CA ALA A 50 4.04 -3.25 -7.98
C ALA A 50 5.40 -2.90 -7.35
N PHE A 51 6.11 -3.88 -6.76
CA PHE A 51 7.44 -3.69 -6.19
C PHE A 51 8.58 -4.35 -7.00
N HIS A 52 8.26 -5.03 -8.10
CA HIS A 52 9.23 -5.60 -9.04
C HIS A 52 9.41 -4.73 -10.29
N ASP A 53 8.32 -4.26 -10.90
CA ASP A 53 8.34 -3.33 -12.04
C ASP A 53 8.00 -1.91 -11.54
N SER A 54 8.69 -0.90 -12.04
CA SER A 54 8.51 0.50 -11.65
C SER A 54 7.85 1.37 -12.71
N SER A 55 7.63 0.87 -13.92
CA SER A 55 7.16 1.73 -15.03
C SER A 55 5.71 2.20 -14.83
N ASN A 56 4.86 1.34 -14.27
CA ASN A 56 3.43 1.59 -14.07
C ASN A 56 3.08 2.09 -12.66
N TYR A 57 4.07 2.15 -11.76
CA TYR A 57 3.86 2.38 -10.33
C TYR A 57 4.72 3.53 -9.84
N ARG A 58 4.11 4.49 -9.15
CA ARG A 58 4.82 5.59 -8.49
C ARG A 58 4.95 5.32 -7.00
N SER A 59 6.12 5.62 -6.43
CA SER A 59 6.29 5.69 -4.98
C SER A 59 5.49 6.87 -4.42
N ILE A 60 4.83 6.66 -3.30
CA ILE A 60 4.04 7.68 -2.61
C ILE A 60 4.38 7.71 -1.12
N SER A 61 4.12 8.84 -0.48
CA SER A 61 4.22 8.94 0.98
C SER A 61 3.06 8.20 1.67
N GLU A 62 3.24 7.89 2.96
CA GLU A 62 2.16 7.32 3.78
C GLU A 62 0.92 8.22 3.82
N GLU A 63 1.11 9.54 3.91
CA GLU A 63 0.02 10.51 3.93
C GLU A 63 -0.74 10.55 2.59
N GLU A 64 -0.03 10.41 1.46
CA GLU A 64 -0.69 10.24 0.16
C GLU A 64 -1.45 8.92 0.07
N ALA A 65 -0.89 7.84 0.63
CA ALA A 65 -1.54 6.53 0.64
C ALA A 65 -2.84 6.57 1.44
N LYS A 66 -2.85 7.17 2.63
CA LYS A 66 -4.06 7.38 3.46
C LYS A 66 -5.13 8.16 2.69
N LYS A 67 -4.76 9.30 2.09
CA LYS A 67 -5.70 10.11 1.29
C LYS A 67 -6.26 9.34 0.09
N ALA A 68 -5.45 8.51 -0.54
CA ALA A 68 -5.91 7.70 -1.67
C ALA A 68 -6.84 6.57 -1.23
N ILE A 69 -6.57 5.92 -0.10
CA ILE A 69 -7.44 4.92 0.53
C ILE A 69 -8.80 5.54 0.88
N GLU A 70 -8.82 6.71 1.51
CA GLU A 70 -10.06 7.44 1.82
C GLU A 70 -10.88 7.72 0.56
N ARG A 71 -10.22 8.15 -0.53
CA ARG A 71 -10.88 8.36 -1.82
C ARG A 71 -11.44 7.08 -2.41
N GLN A 72 -10.69 5.97 -2.37
CA GLN A 72 -11.17 4.67 -2.86
C GLN A 72 -12.36 4.16 -2.06
N ASN A 73 -12.33 4.27 -0.73
CA ASN A 73 -13.44 3.89 0.14
C ASN A 73 -14.70 4.68 -0.20
N LYS A 74 -14.59 6.01 -0.32
CA LYS A 74 -15.71 6.88 -0.68
C LYS A 74 -16.25 6.56 -2.07
N ALA A 75 -15.38 6.30 -3.04
CA ALA A 75 -15.78 5.90 -4.39
C ALA A 75 -16.54 4.55 -4.39
N TYR A 76 -16.10 3.58 -3.59
CA TYR A 76 -16.79 2.30 -3.44
C TYR A 76 -18.16 2.45 -2.78
N GLU A 77 -18.26 3.26 -1.71
CA GLU A 77 -19.53 3.54 -1.03
C GLU A 77 -20.54 4.23 -1.95
N ASN A 78 -20.10 5.19 -2.77
CA ASN A 78 -20.99 5.92 -3.69
C ASN A 78 -21.48 5.07 -4.89
N ASN A 79 -20.81 3.96 -5.21
CA ASN A 79 -21.17 3.08 -6.32
C ASN A 79 -21.95 1.83 -5.86
N LYS A 80 -22.28 1.73 -4.57
CA LYS A 80 -23.06 0.64 -3.98
C LYS A 80 -24.54 1.02 -3.93
#